data_AF-A0A067YRY3-F1
#
_entry.id   AF-A0A067YRY3-F1
#
_cell.length_a   1.000
_cell.length_b   1.000
_cell.length_c   1.000
_cell.angle_alpha   90.00
_cell.angle_beta   90.00
_cell.angle_gamma   90.00
#
_symmetry.space_group_name_H-M   'P 1'
#
loop_
_entity.id
_entity.type
_entity.pdbx_description
1 polymer ?
#
loop_
_entity_poly.entity_id
_entity_poly.type
_entity_poly.pdbx_seq_one_letter_code
_entity_poly.pdbx_strand_id
1 'polypeptide(L)'
;MNKVIAFAGLVASATAFAPTGFTPALRSGATSVSMAMDKSAKAPVITIFDHRGCSRAPKEYTGSKASGQDDEMMVKAQSVKIAVSDGVAESVLKDSLSVMHK
;
A
#
# COMPACT_ATOMS: atom_id res chain seq x y z
N MET A 1 29.75 -11.35 52.07
CA MET A 1 28.45 -11.99 52.41
C MET A 1 27.34 -11.10 51.85
N ASN A 2 26.74 -11.52 50.74
CA ASN A 2 25.67 -10.80 50.03
C ASN A 2 24.39 -10.75 50.86
N LYS A 3 23.72 -9.60 50.85
CA LYS A 3 22.36 -9.45 51.37
C LYS A 3 21.48 -8.60 50.44
N VAL A 4 20.42 -9.26 49.99
CA VAL A 4 19.05 -8.76 49.78
C VAL A 4 18.70 -8.17 48.40
N ILE A 5 17.75 -8.87 47.77
CA ILE A 5 16.96 -8.48 46.60
C ILE A 5 15.78 -7.63 47.09
N ALA A 6 15.45 -6.54 46.38
CA ALA A 6 14.22 -5.80 46.60
C ALA A 6 13.49 -5.59 45.26
N PHE A 7 12.29 -6.16 45.19
CA PHE A 7 11.26 -5.85 44.21
C PHE A 7 10.61 -4.50 44.56
N ALA A 8 10.45 -3.63 43.56
CA ALA A 8 9.51 -2.52 43.54
C ALA A 8 9.17 -2.32 42.06
N GLY A 9 7.94 -2.19 41.59
CA GLY A 9 6.67 -1.92 42.21
C GLY A 9 5.85 -1.33 41.07
N LEU A 10 5.01 -2.15 40.45
CA LEU A 10 4.01 -1.72 39.48
C LEU A 10 3.03 -0.79 40.20
N VAL A 11 2.81 0.44 39.71
CA VAL A 11 1.52 1.17 39.81
C VAL A 11 1.52 2.48 39.00
N ALA A 12 0.45 2.62 38.22
CA ALA A 12 -0.27 3.82 37.76
C ALA A 12 0.33 4.80 36.73
N SER A 13 -0.16 4.66 35.50
CA SER A 13 -1.01 5.64 34.78
C SER A 13 -0.73 7.13 34.94
N ALA A 14 -0.17 7.76 33.90
CA ALA A 14 -0.31 9.21 33.65
C ALA A 14 -0.04 9.68 32.19
N THR A 15 -0.09 8.84 31.16
CA THR A 15 0.21 9.27 29.77
C THR A 15 -0.91 9.04 28.75
N ALA A 16 -2.13 8.75 29.19
CA ALA A 16 -3.22 8.31 28.29
C ALA A 16 -3.96 9.41 27.50
N PHE A 17 -3.63 10.70 27.61
CA PHE A 17 -4.26 11.75 26.80
C PHE A 17 -3.29 12.91 26.52
N ALA A 18 -2.39 12.71 25.55
CA ALA A 18 -1.76 13.80 24.81
C ALA A 18 -2.14 13.62 23.34
N PRO A 19 -2.47 14.68 22.58
CA PRO A 19 -2.76 14.57 21.17
C PRO A 19 -1.45 14.23 20.46
N THR A 20 -1.17 12.94 20.28
CA THR A 20 -0.09 12.51 19.39
C THR A 20 -0.58 12.79 17.99
N GLY A 21 -0.23 13.98 17.49
CA GLY A 21 -0.39 14.33 16.10
C GLY A 21 0.11 13.16 15.25
N PHE A 22 -0.76 12.66 14.38
CA PHE A 22 -0.36 11.72 13.36
C PHE A 22 0.60 12.46 12.42
N THR A 23 1.88 12.45 12.76
CA THR A 23 2.94 12.63 11.78
C THR A 23 3.08 11.28 11.10
N PRO A 24 2.75 11.15 9.80
CA PRO A 24 3.14 9.95 9.08
C PRO A 24 4.66 9.85 9.21
N ALA A 25 5.11 8.88 9.99
CA ALA A 25 6.50 8.52 10.05
C ALA A 25 6.85 7.96 8.67
N LEU A 26 7.24 8.86 7.76
CA LEU A 26 8.04 8.47 6.62
C LEU A 26 9.22 7.73 7.25
N ARG A 27 9.31 6.41 7.03
CA ARG A 27 10.45 5.61 7.49
C ARG A 27 11.66 6.09 6.71
N SER A 28 12.23 7.23 7.10
CA SER A 28 13.49 7.81 6.63
C SER A 28 14.66 7.01 7.18
N GLY A 29 14.57 5.68 7.06
CA GLY A 29 15.59 4.70 7.40
C GLY A 29 15.76 3.64 6.31
N ALA A 30 14.94 3.68 5.25
CA ALA A 30 15.23 2.97 4.01
C ALA A 30 16.17 3.82 3.15
N THR A 31 17.40 4.06 3.62
CA THR A 31 18.49 4.55 2.76
C THR A 31 18.96 3.48 1.76
N SER A 32 18.30 2.32 1.74
CA SER A 32 18.53 1.22 0.80
C SER A 32 17.23 0.68 0.21
N VAL A 33 16.26 1.53 -0.15
CA VAL A 33 15.39 1.14 -1.27
C VAL A 33 16.30 1.04 -2.49
N SER A 34 16.59 -0.19 -2.93
CA SER A 34 17.33 -0.41 -4.15
C SER A 34 16.49 0.13 -5.32
N MET A 35 16.78 1.36 -5.75
CA MET A 35 16.21 1.96 -6.95
C MET A 35 16.81 1.36 -8.24
N ALA A 36 17.48 0.21 -8.12
CA ALA A 36 18.07 -0.50 -9.24
C ALA A 36 16.95 -1.04 -10.13
N MET A 37 17.07 -0.78 -11.43
CA MET A 37 16.19 -1.35 -12.44
C MET A 37 16.54 -2.84 -12.62
N ASP A 38 15.63 -3.72 -12.24
CA ASP A 38 15.83 -5.18 -12.20
C ASP A 38 15.66 -5.87 -13.58
N LYS A 39 15.30 -5.11 -14.62
CA LYS A 39 15.03 -5.58 -15.99
C LYS A 39 13.96 -6.68 -16.08
N SER A 40 13.19 -6.92 -15.02
CA SER A 40 12.22 -8.02 -14.97
C SER A 40 10.93 -7.71 -15.75
N ALA A 41 10.79 -6.46 -16.21
CA ALA A 41 9.56 -5.88 -16.77
C ALA A 41 8.37 -5.97 -15.80
N LYS A 42 8.61 -6.16 -14.49
CA LYS A 42 7.55 -6.13 -13.48
C LYS A 42 7.28 -4.71 -13.02
N ALA A 43 6.02 -4.39 -12.86
CA ALA A 43 5.57 -3.14 -12.25
C ALA A 43 4.47 -3.43 -11.22
N PRO A 44 4.31 -2.57 -10.19
CA PRO A 44 3.17 -2.64 -9.29
C PRO A 44 1.91 -2.19 -10.02
N VAL A 45 1.04 -3.14 -10.37
CA VAL A 45 -0.30 -2.85 -10.88
C VAL A 45 -1.20 -2.57 -9.69
N ILE A 46 -1.72 -1.35 -9.65
CA ILE A 46 -2.61 -0.87 -8.59
C ILE A 46 -4.04 -0.86 -9.12
N THR A 47 -4.96 -1.48 -8.40
CA THR A 47 -6.39 -1.44 -8.65
C THR A 47 -7.08 -0.85 -7.43
N ILE A 48 -7.78 0.27 -7.65
CA ILE A 48 -8.55 0.97 -6.63
C ILE A 48 -10.00 0.49 -6.72
N PHE A 49 -10.47 -0.20 -5.68
CA PHE A 49 -11.85 -0.64 -5.55
C PHE A 49 -12.56 0.28 -4.57
N ASP A 50 -13.21 1.32 -5.06
CA ASP A 50 -14.24 2.05 -4.29
C ASP A 50 -15.59 1.40 -4.62
N HIS A 51 -15.99 0.43 -3.79
CA HIS A 51 -17.21 -0.34 -3.99
C HIS A 51 -18.32 0.08 -3.00
N ARG A 52 -18.32 1.34 -2.54
CA ARG A 52 -19.37 1.86 -1.67
C ARG A 52 -20.75 1.69 -2.30
N GLY A 53 -21.66 1.02 -1.61
CA GLY A 53 -23.02 0.72 -2.11
C GLY A 53 -23.10 -0.42 -3.13
N CYS A 54 -22.00 -1.14 -3.39
CA CYS A 54 -22.02 -2.31 -4.27
C CYS A 54 -22.69 -3.50 -3.57
N SER A 55 -23.61 -4.17 -4.25
CA SER A 55 -24.31 -5.35 -3.72
C SER A 55 -23.42 -6.58 -3.53
N ARG A 56 -22.23 -6.57 -4.14
CA ARG A 56 -21.26 -7.67 -4.05
C ARG A 56 -20.45 -7.52 -2.76
N ALA A 57 -20.59 -8.50 -1.87
CA ALA A 57 -19.88 -8.52 -0.59
C ALA A 57 -18.33 -8.56 -0.73
N PRO A 58 -17.57 -7.72 0.00
CA PRO A 58 -16.12 -7.79 0.10
C PRO A 58 -15.66 -9.16 0.66
N LYS A 59 -14.64 -9.78 0.05
CA LYS A 59 -14.12 -11.09 0.51
C LYS A 59 -12.60 -11.25 0.43
N GLU A 60 -11.91 -10.43 -0.37
CA GLU A 60 -10.48 -10.56 -0.63
C GLU A 60 -9.61 -10.10 0.53
N TYR A 61 -9.99 -9.00 1.20
CA TYR A 61 -9.30 -8.51 2.38
C TYR A 61 -9.81 -9.27 3.62
N THR A 62 -8.91 -10.02 4.27
CA THR A 62 -9.22 -10.84 5.45
C THR A 62 -8.66 -10.24 6.75
N GLY A 63 -8.23 -8.98 6.72
CA GLY A 63 -7.71 -8.28 7.89
C GLY A 63 -8.81 -7.67 8.77
N SER A 64 -8.39 -6.86 9.74
CA SER A 64 -9.31 -6.20 10.67
C SER A 64 -10.22 -5.21 9.96
N LYS A 65 -11.51 -5.25 10.29
CA LYS A 65 -12.49 -4.30 9.78
C LYS A 65 -12.31 -2.92 10.41
N ALA A 66 -12.61 -1.89 9.63
CA ALA A 66 -12.66 -0.50 10.10
C ALA A 66 -14.00 -0.15 10.75
N SER A 67 -15.05 -0.96 10.53
CA SER A 67 -16.42 -0.72 10.99
C SER A 67 -17.03 0.56 10.39
N GLY A 68 -16.82 0.75 9.09
CA GLY A 68 -17.22 1.94 8.36
C GLY A 68 -17.10 1.76 6.84
N GLN A 69 -17.10 2.87 6.10
CA GLN A 69 -17.04 2.84 4.62
C GLN A 69 -15.78 2.18 4.07
N ASP A 70 -14.69 2.16 4.83
CA ASP A 70 -13.45 1.50 4.43
C ASP A 70 -13.61 -0.02 4.29
N ASP A 71 -14.62 -0.64 4.92
CA ASP A 71 -14.91 -2.06 4.74
C ASP A 71 -15.45 -2.36 3.32
N GLU A 72 -15.93 -1.34 2.60
CA GLU A 72 -16.41 -1.39 1.22
C GLU A 72 -15.37 -0.86 0.21
N MET A 73 -14.20 -0.43 0.68
CA MET A 73 -13.12 0.10 -0.15
C MET A 73 -11.86 -0.76 -0.02
N MET A 74 -11.14 -0.97 -1.13
CA MET A 74 -9.93 -1.80 -1.13
C MET A 74 -8.93 -1.30 -2.17
N VAL A 75 -7.64 -1.35 -1.82
CA VAL A 75 -6.54 -1.16 -2.77
C VAL A 75 -5.84 -2.49 -2.97
N LYS A 76 -5.82 -2.98 -4.21
CA LYS A 76 -5.00 -4.14 -4.59
C LYS A 76 -3.74 -3.63 -5.27
N ALA A 77 -2.58 -3.98 -4.74
CA ALA A 77 -1.30 -3.80 -5.41
C ALA A 77 -0.69 -5.17 -5.72
N GLN A 78 -0.35 -5.44 -6.97
CA GLN A 78 0.24 -6.71 -7.40
C GLN A 78 1.46 -6.45 -8.27
N SER A 79 2.58 -7.15 -8.01
CA SER A 79 3.72 -7.15 -8.92
C SER A 79 3.40 -8.01 -10.13
N VAL A 80 3.20 -7.38 -11.29
CA VAL A 80 2.82 -8.05 -12.54
C VAL A 80 3.85 -7.75 -13.61
N LYS A 81 4.23 -8.76 -14.40
CA LYS A 81 5.05 -8.55 -15.60
C LYS A 81 4.20 -7.85 -16.65
N ILE A 82 4.63 -6.67 -17.08
CA ILE A 82 3.91 -5.87 -18.06
C ILE A 82 4.22 -6.42 -19.45
N ALA A 83 3.18 -6.79 -20.18
CA ALA A 83 3.25 -7.28 -21.55
C ALA A 83 2.28 -6.48 -22.43
N VAL A 84 2.68 -6.23 -23.66
CA VAL A 84 1.87 -5.55 -24.69
C VAL A 84 1.67 -6.54 -25.83
N SER A 85 0.44 -6.68 -26.31
CA SER A 85 0.14 -7.55 -27.45
C SER A 85 0.40 -6.84 -28.78
N ASP A 86 0.68 -7.62 -29.82
CA ASP A 86 0.97 -7.10 -31.16
C ASP A 86 -0.19 -6.25 -31.72
N GLY A 87 -1.43 -6.64 -31.46
CA GLY A 87 -2.61 -5.88 -31.89
C GLY A 87 -2.70 -4.47 -31.29
N VAL A 88 -2.25 -4.27 -30.04
CA VAL A 88 -2.18 -2.93 -29.43
C VAL A 88 -1.03 -2.13 -30.05
N ALA A 89 0.08 -2.78 -30.39
CA ALA A 89 1.18 -2.11 -31.08
C ALA A 89 0.77 -1.62 -32.49
N GLU A 90 0.06 -2.46 -33.25
CA GLU A 90 -0.47 -2.12 -34.57
C GLU A 90 -1.49 -0.97 -34.51
N SER A 91 -2.38 -0.96 -33.51
CA SER A 91 -3.36 0.11 -33.34
C SER A 91 -2.67 1.44 -33.04
N VAL A 92 -1.70 1.46 -32.12
CA VAL A 92 -0.96 2.68 -31.78
C VAL A 92 -0.12 3.18 -32.95
N LEU A 93 0.46 2.28 -33.74
CA LEU A 93 1.18 2.65 -34.96
C LEU A 93 0.25 3.35 -35.97
N LYS A 94 -0.92 2.76 -36.22
CA LYS A 94 -1.94 3.34 -37.10
C LYS A 94 -2.39 4.71 -36.61
N ASP A 95 -2.70 4.84 -35.32
CA ASP A 95 -3.14 6.11 -34.73
C ASP A 95 -2.04 7.16 -34.82
N SER A 96 -0.79 6.80 -34.52
CA SER A 96 0.36 7.70 -34.59
C SER A 96 0.57 8.24 -36.01
N LEU A 97 0.52 7.37 -37.03
CA LEU A 97 0.65 7.79 -38.43
C LEU A 97 -0.52 8.67 -38.88
N SER A 98 -1.72 8.48 -38.32
CA SER A 98 -2.90 9.27 -38.68
C SER A 98 -2.89 10.69 -38.12
N VAL A 99 -2.28 10.89 -36.94
CA VAL A 99 -2.23 12.18 -36.23
C VAL A 99 -0.93 12.95 -36.54
N MET A 100 0.10 12.26 -37.04
CA MET A 100 1.39 12.89 -37.31
C MET A 100 1.29 13.82 -38.52
N HIS A 101 1.52 15.10 -38.25
CA HIS A 101 1.75 16.13 -39.26
C HIS A 101 3.20 16.62 -39.16
N LYS A 102 3.73 17.17 -40.26
CA LYS A 102 5.11 17.67 -40.33
C LYS A 102 5.30 18.96 -39.55
#